data_AF-A0A2V2RSK5-F1
#
_entry.id   AF-A0A2V2RSK5-F1
#
_cell.length_a   1.000
_cell.length_b   1.000
_cell.length_c   1.000
_cell.angle_alpha   90.00
_cell.angle_beta   90.00
_cell.angle_gamma   90.00
#
_symmetry.space_group_name_H-M   'P 1'
#
loop_
_entity.id
_entity.type
_entity.pdbx_description
1 polymer ?
#
loop_
_entity_poly.entity_id
_entity_poly.type
_entity_poly.pdbx_seq_one_letter_code
_entity_poly.pdbx_strand_id
1 'polypeptide(L)'
;MKSGLKDKDPAIINELYDKRMKAAIGKQPYDAFNDYQSINDDFTGLRDTTEVSAKVAQLKDSSDVKKEKKTRERLQDETKEYMGNLSKVLSDIHSSENVFPSIGDLEQRLRIHDLTSKVKKDPTSEEGLAAARMLASAFVNLSFYLPNEFLTHKDYKRAILTLTLASEIKENAPGVWYNMACAYARSGNKKKAIEALNRSVDSGWKDANQMATDPDLESIRKEPDFQAALARVK
;
A
#
# COMPACT_ATOMS: atom_id res chain seq x y z
N MET A 1 6.76 45.81 12.32
CA MET A 1 5.61 44.89 12.09
C MET A 1 5.41 44.77 10.59
N LYS A 2 5.31 43.57 10.03
CA LYS A 2 5.02 43.40 8.59
C LYS A 2 3.57 43.85 8.35
N SER A 3 3.34 44.79 7.45
CA SER A 3 1.98 45.29 7.17
C SER A 3 1.12 44.20 6.53
N GLY A 4 -0.18 44.17 6.85
CA GLY A 4 -1.16 43.24 6.26
C GLY A 4 -1.51 41.99 7.07
N LEU A 5 -0.90 41.77 8.24
CA LEU A 5 -1.29 40.70 9.16
C LEU A 5 -2.22 41.24 10.25
N LYS A 6 -3.30 40.51 10.55
CA LYS A 6 -4.15 40.80 11.73
C LYS A 6 -3.30 40.67 12.99
N ASP A 7 -3.61 41.48 13.99
CA ASP A 7 -3.00 41.35 15.32
C ASP A 7 -3.27 39.97 15.92
N LYS A 8 -2.34 39.53 16.78
CA LYS A 8 -2.48 38.27 17.51
C LYS A 8 -3.72 38.34 18.39
N ASP A 9 -4.65 37.40 18.22
CA ASP A 9 -5.85 37.27 19.05
C ASP A 9 -5.58 36.27 20.19
N PRO A 10 -5.49 36.74 21.46
CA PRO A 10 -5.23 35.86 22.60
C PRO A 10 -6.29 34.77 22.80
N ALA A 11 -7.55 35.04 22.44
CA ALA A 11 -8.63 34.06 22.61
C ALA A 11 -8.45 32.89 21.65
N ILE A 12 -8.14 33.16 20.38
CA ILE A 12 -7.87 32.12 19.37
C ILE A 12 -6.62 31.32 19.73
N ILE A 13 -5.55 32.00 20.19
CA ILE A 13 -4.31 31.34 20.63
C ILE A 13 -4.60 30.35 21.78
N ASN A 14 -5.38 30.78 22.78
CA ASN A 14 -5.70 29.91 23.91
C ASN A 14 -6.60 28.75 23.50
N GLU A 15 -7.63 28.98 22.70
CA GLU A 15 -8.53 27.92 22.21
C GLU A 15 -7.75 26.83 21.44
N LEU A 16 -6.88 27.24 20.51
CA LEU A 16 -6.07 26.31 19.71
C LEU A 16 -5.09 25.52 20.58
N TYR A 17 -4.46 26.17 21.56
CA TYR A 17 -3.55 25.51 22.50
C TYR A 17 -4.31 24.48 23.33
N ASP A 18 -5.41 24.87 23.97
CA ASP A 18 -6.17 24.01 24.87
C ASP A 18 -6.75 22.80 24.12
N LYS A 19 -7.22 23.01 22.89
CA LYS A 19 -7.68 21.92 22.01
C LYS A 19 -6.57 20.91 21.72
N ARG A 20 -5.36 21.37 21.40
CA ARG A 20 -4.22 20.49 21.10
C ARG A 20 -3.69 19.79 22.34
N MET A 21 -3.60 20.50 23.47
CA MET A 21 -3.25 19.91 24.76
C MET A 21 -4.21 18.78 25.12
N LYS A 22 -5.52 19.00 24.98
CA LYS A 22 -6.53 17.96 25.23
C LYS A 22 -6.38 16.76 24.31
N ALA A 23 -6.06 16.97 23.03
CA ALA A 23 -5.86 15.89 22.06
C ALA A 23 -4.61 15.03 22.34
N ALA A 24 -3.57 15.61 22.96
CA ALA A 24 -2.34 14.90 23.31
C ALA A 24 -2.51 13.94 24.50
N ILE A 25 -3.51 14.16 25.36
CA ILE A 25 -3.76 13.36 26.55
C ILE A 25 -4.23 11.95 26.17
N GLY A 26 -3.65 10.94 26.80
CA GLY A 26 -4.03 9.53 26.62
C GLY A 26 -3.44 8.87 25.37
N LYS A 27 -2.68 9.61 24.55
CA LYS A 27 -1.90 9.03 23.45
C LYS A 27 -0.74 8.18 23.98
N GLN A 28 -0.23 7.31 23.11
CA GLN A 28 1.01 6.58 23.39
C GLN A 28 2.17 7.57 23.66
N PRO A 29 3.16 7.21 24.52
CA PRO A 29 4.18 8.15 24.99
C PRO A 29 4.92 8.90 23.87
N TYR A 30 5.25 8.22 22.76
CA TYR A 30 5.91 8.84 21.62
C TYR A 30 5.01 9.82 20.86
N ASP A 31 3.75 9.48 20.62
CA ASP A 31 2.82 10.37 19.93
C ASP A 31 2.45 11.57 20.82
N ALA A 32 2.29 11.36 22.13
CA ALA A 32 2.11 12.45 23.09
C ALA A 32 3.35 13.37 23.13
N PHE A 33 4.57 12.79 23.11
CA PHE A 33 5.81 13.55 23.05
C PHE A 33 5.86 14.45 21.80
N ASN A 34 5.56 13.91 20.62
CA ASN A 34 5.56 14.68 19.37
C ASN A 34 4.50 15.79 19.39
N ASP A 35 3.30 15.50 19.90
CA ASP A 35 2.25 16.50 20.05
C ASP A 35 2.68 17.63 20.98
N TYR A 36 3.22 17.32 22.16
CA TYR A 36 3.69 18.33 23.11
C TYR A 36 4.88 19.11 22.55
N GLN A 37 5.81 18.47 21.84
CA GLN A 37 6.92 19.15 21.18
C GLN A 37 6.39 20.16 20.15
N SER A 38 5.47 19.74 19.29
CA SER A 38 4.86 20.61 18.29
C SER A 38 4.04 21.74 18.92
N ILE A 39 3.29 21.47 20.01
CA ILE A 39 2.58 22.52 20.76
C ILE A 39 3.59 23.50 21.38
N ASN A 40 4.66 23.02 22.00
CA ASN A 40 5.68 23.88 22.57
C ASN A 40 6.31 24.80 21.50
N ASP A 41 6.66 24.23 20.35
CA ASP A 41 7.31 24.97 19.25
C ASP A 41 6.36 26.01 18.62
N ASP A 42 5.10 25.64 18.39
CA ASP A 42 4.12 26.52 17.74
C ASP A 42 3.65 27.67 18.64
N PHE A 43 3.63 27.48 19.96
CA PHE A 43 3.09 28.46 20.91
C PHE A 43 4.14 29.26 21.69
N THR A 44 5.44 28.95 21.53
CA THR A 44 6.52 29.72 22.13
C THR A 44 6.48 31.17 21.62
N GLY A 45 6.43 32.14 22.56
CA GLY A 45 6.29 33.56 22.24
C GLY A 45 4.87 33.99 21.84
N LEU A 46 3.89 33.10 21.94
CA LEU A 46 2.45 33.39 21.79
C LEU A 46 1.69 33.29 23.11
N ARG A 47 2.11 32.38 24.00
CA ARG A 47 1.59 32.23 25.37
C ARG A 47 2.62 31.58 26.29
N ASP A 48 2.29 31.42 27.56
CA ASP A 48 3.07 30.59 28.47
C ASP A 48 3.01 29.11 28.03
N THR A 49 4.20 28.54 27.81
CA THR A 49 4.43 27.15 27.41
C THR A 49 5.16 26.34 28.48
N THR A 50 5.31 26.86 29.71
CA THR A 50 6.05 26.19 30.79
C THR A 50 5.54 24.78 31.07
N GLU A 51 4.22 24.59 31.13
CA GLU A 51 3.61 23.26 31.36
C GLU A 51 3.95 22.27 30.25
N VAL A 52 3.76 22.66 28.98
CA VAL A 52 4.02 21.78 27.84
C VAL A 52 5.52 21.50 27.67
N SER A 53 6.38 22.49 27.94
CA SER A 53 7.83 22.32 27.95
C SER A 53 8.28 21.29 28.99
N ALA A 54 7.68 21.30 30.18
CA ALA A 54 7.95 20.29 31.20
C ALA A 54 7.52 18.88 30.75
N LYS A 55 6.36 18.73 30.10
CA LYS A 55 5.90 17.45 29.53
C LYS A 55 6.84 16.94 28.44
N VAL A 56 7.34 17.83 27.57
CA VAL A 56 8.35 17.50 26.55
C VAL A 56 9.61 16.97 27.23
N ALA A 57 10.15 17.68 28.22
CA ALA A 57 11.35 17.27 28.94
C ALA A 57 11.18 15.92 29.65
N GLN A 58 10.02 15.69 30.26
CA GLN A 58 9.69 14.43 30.93
C GLN A 58 9.67 13.24 29.96
N LEU A 59 9.03 13.41 28.80
CA LEU A 59 8.84 12.31 27.86
C LEU A 59 10.06 12.05 26.97
N LYS A 60 10.79 13.10 26.58
CA LYS A 60 11.96 13.03 25.68
C LYS A 60 12.96 11.95 26.08
N ASP A 61 13.21 11.84 27.39
CA ASP A 61 14.20 10.93 27.93
C ASP A 61 13.66 9.57 28.39
N SER A 62 12.34 9.38 28.31
CA SER A 62 11.69 8.11 28.65
C SER A 62 12.16 6.97 27.74
N SER A 63 12.22 5.76 28.31
CA SER A 63 12.59 4.56 27.56
C SER A 63 11.66 4.30 26.37
N ASP A 64 10.38 4.59 26.54
CA ASP A 64 9.34 4.26 25.57
C ASP A 64 9.46 5.17 24.34
N VAL A 65 9.63 6.48 24.56
CA VAL A 65 9.89 7.45 23.48
C VAL A 65 11.18 7.12 22.74
N LYS A 66 12.27 6.80 23.45
CA LYS A 66 13.57 6.48 22.83
C LYS A 66 13.50 5.20 21.98
N LYS A 67 12.84 4.16 22.48
CA LYS A 67 12.66 2.89 21.76
C LYS A 67 11.80 3.09 20.51
N GLU A 68 10.65 3.73 20.68
CA GLU A 68 9.70 3.95 19.59
C GLU A 68 10.30 4.85 18.49
N LYS A 69 11.00 5.92 18.88
CA LYS A 69 11.74 6.77 17.95
C LYS A 69 12.71 5.96 17.10
N LYS A 70 13.55 5.15 17.74
CA LYS A 70 14.53 4.30 17.06
C LYS A 70 13.86 3.29 16.14
N THR A 71 12.73 2.71 16.55
CA THR A 71 11.93 1.81 15.72
C THR A 71 11.42 2.52 14.46
N ARG A 72 10.78 3.68 14.61
CA ARG A 72 10.22 4.45 13.48
C ARG A 72 11.31 4.97 12.54
N GLU A 73 12.45 5.43 13.04
CA GLU A 73 13.61 5.82 12.23
C GLU A 73 14.14 4.64 11.40
N ARG A 74 14.34 3.48 12.04
CA ARG A 74 14.74 2.25 11.35
C ARG A 74 13.74 1.85 10.25
N LEU A 75 12.45 1.91 10.55
CA LEU A 75 11.38 1.57 9.59
C LEU A 75 11.30 2.56 8.43
N GLN A 76 11.58 3.84 8.68
CA GLN A 76 11.66 4.86 7.63
C GLN A 76 12.81 4.55 6.65
N ASP A 77 14.00 4.23 7.18
CA ASP A 77 15.15 3.84 6.35
C ASP A 77 14.88 2.55 5.57
N GLU A 78 14.31 1.53 6.23
CA GLU A 78 13.91 0.27 5.59
C GLU A 78 12.88 0.50 4.46
N THR A 79 11.91 1.39 4.67
CA THR A 79 10.91 1.76 3.66
C THR A 79 11.56 2.49 2.48
N LYS A 80 12.49 3.41 2.74
CA LYS A 80 13.22 4.13 1.69
C LYS A 80 14.06 3.17 0.83
N GLU A 81 14.77 2.25 1.47
CA GLU A 81 15.54 1.21 0.77
C GLU A 81 14.61 0.33 -0.06
N TYR A 82 13.49 -0.11 0.52
CA TYR A 82 12.48 -0.91 -0.17
C TYR A 82 11.96 -0.21 -1.42
N MET A 83 11.59 1.08 -1.34
CA MET A 83 11.11 1.84 -2.49
C MET A 83 12.19 1.99 -3.58
N GLY A 84 13.45 2.16 -3.19
CA GLY A 84 14.57 2.14 -4.14
C GLY A 84 14.72 0.79 -4.85
N ASN A 85 14.53 -0.31 -4.12
CA ASN A 85 14.57 -1.65 -4.71
C ASN A 85 13.34 -1.96 -5.57
N LEU A 86 12.15 -1.53 -5.15
CA LEU A 86 10.91 -1.64 -5.92
C LEU A 86 11.10 -0.96 -7.28
N SER A 87 11.59 0.28 -7.32
CA SER A 87 11.86 0.99 -8.58
C SER A 87 12.81 0.22 -9.51
N LYS A 88 13.85 -0.42 -8.97
CA LYS A 88 14.76 -1.28 -9.74
C LYS A 88 14.05 -2.52 -10.28
N VAL A 89 13.27 -3.21 -9.45
CA VAL A 89 12.47 -4.38 -9.87
C VAL A 89 11.51 -4.01 -11.00
N LEU A 90 10.77 -2.91 -10.87
CA LEU A 90 9.84 -2.46 -11.91
C LEU A 90 10.58 -2.11 -13.21
N SER A 91 11.74 -1.46 -13.11
CA SER A 91 12.61 -1.16 -14.26
C SER A 91 13.15 -2.42 -14.94
N ASP A 92 13.52 -3.44 -14.17
CA ASP A 92 14.02 -4.71 -14.71
C ASP A 92 12.92 -5.45 -15.46
N ILE A 93 11.70 -5.52 -14.88
CA ILE A 93 10.54 -6.14 -15.54
C ILE A 93 10.23 -5.44 -16.86
N HIS A 94 10.33 -4.11 -16.90
CA HIS A 94 10.06 -3.32 -18.11
C HIS A 94 11.16 -3.47 -19.17
N SER A 95 12.44 -3.45 -18.78
CA SER A 95 13.58 -3.40 -19.71
C SER A 95 14.09 -4.77 -20.19
N SER A 96 13.67 -5.88 -19.58
CA SER A 96 14.24 -7.20 -19.87
C SER A 96 13.86 -7.73 -21.27
N GLU A 97 14.68 -7.48 -22.30
CA GLU A 97 14.32 -7.87 -23.67
C GLU A 97 14.10 -9.38 -23.86
N ASN A 98 14.82 -10.26 -23.12
CA ASN A 98 14.72 -11.72 -23.32
C ASN A 98 15.01 -12.64 -22.11
N VAL A 99 15.43 -12.12 -20.96
CA VAL A 99 15.65 -12.92 -19.73
C VAL A 99 14.75 -12.39 -18.63
N PHE A 100 13.69 -13.13 -18.34
CA PHE A 100 12.80 -12.81 -17.23
C PHE A 100 13.45 -13.26 -15.92
N PRO A 101 13.55 -12.38 -14.91
CA PRO A 101 13.78 -12.83 -13.55
C PRO A 101 12.71 -13.86 -13.18
N SER A 102 13.11 -14.91 -12.45
CA SER A 102 12.13 -15.90 -11.99
C SER A 102 11.17 -15.26 -10.99
N ILE A 103 9.96 -15.81 -10.88
CA ILE A 103 8.99 -15.34 -9.87
C ILE A 103 9.63 -15.37 -8.47
N GLY A 104 10.37 -16.43 -8.14
CA GLY A 104 11.05 -16.54 -6.84
C GLY A 104 12.11 -15.46 -6.60
N ASP A 105 12.88 -15.07 -7.62
CA ASP A 105 13.82 -13.93 -7.51
C ASP A 105 13.06 -12.62 -7.22
N LEU A 106 11.98 -12.37 -7.97
CA LEU A 106 11.17 -11.16 -7.81
C LEU A 106 10.47 -11.11 -6.46
N GLU A 107 9.91 -12.23 -5.99
CA GLU A 107 9.32 -12.35 -4.65
C GLU A 107 10.34 -12.06 -3.54
N GLN A 108 11.56 -12.58 -3.68
CA GLN A 108 12.64 -12.35 -2.72
C GLN A 108 13.04 -10.87 -2.71
N ARG A 109 13.24 -10.27 -3.88
CA ARG A 109 13.60 -8.85 -4.02
C ARG A 109 12.48 -7.93 -3.50
N LEU A 110 11.23 -8.27 -3.78
CA LEU A 110 10.05 -7.55 -3.27
C LEU A 110 9.69 -7.93 -1.83
N ARG A 111 10.43 -8.86 -1.22
CA ARG A 111 10.28 -9.33 0.16
C ARG A 111 8.85 -9.76 0.49
N ILE A 112 8.11 -10.32 -0.47
CA ILE A 112 6.67 -10.57 -0.35
C ILE A 112 6.38 -11.45 0.87
N HIS A 113 7.11 -12.56 1.03
CA HIS A 113 6.90 -13.48 2.15
C HIS A 113 7.20 -12.84 3.53
N ASP A 114 8.33 -12.13 3.68
CA ASP A 114 8.71 -11.47 4.93
C ASP A 114 7.70 -10.40 5.33
N LEU A 115 7.33 -9.53 4.39
CA LEU A 115 6.40 -8.44 4.66
C LEU A 115 4.99 -8.97 4.96
N THR A 116 4.50 -9.96 4.21
CA THR A 116 3.19 -10.59 4.48
C THR A 116 3.18 -11.25 5.86
N SER A 117 4.29 -11.88 6.27
CA SER A 117 4.43 -12.46 7.60
C SER A 117 4.37 -11.40 8.71
N LYS A 118 5.02 -10.24 8.51
CA LYS A 118 4.95 -9.10 9.45
C LYS A 118 3.54 -8.56 9.60
N VAL A 119 2.82 -8.38 8.48
CA VAL A 119 1.41 -7.94 8.50
C VAL A 119 0.52 -8.93 9.24
N LYS A 120 0.69 -10.24 9.00
CA LYS A 120 -0.10 -11.29 9.67
C LYS A 120 0.18 -11.36 11.17
N LYS A 121 1.42 -11.09 11.60
CA LYS A 121 1.83 -11.17 13.00
C LYS A 121 1.17 -10.10 13.85
N ASP A 122 1.22 -8.84 13.42
CA ASP A 122 0.55 -7.72 14.10
C ASP A 122 0.28 -6.59 13.10
N PRO A 123 -0.92 -6.51 12.50
CA PRO A 123 -1.25 -5.52 11.49
C PRO A 123 -1.37 -4.09 12.04
N THR A 124 -1.39 -3.93 13.37
CA THR A 124 -1.55 -2.62 14.04
C THR A 124 -0.24 -2.05 14.58
N SER A 125 0.80 -2.87 14.70
CA SER A 125 2.16 -2.43 15.04
C SER A 125 2.77 -1.52 13.97
N GLU A 126 3.76 -0.70 14.33
CA GLU A 126 4.51 0.10 13.35
C GLU A 126 5.18 -0.79 12.30
N GLU A 127 5.74 -1.94 12.69
CA GLU A 127 6.29 -2.92 11.76
C GLU A 127 5.25 -3.46 10.77
N GLY A 128 4.07 -3.83 11.24
CA GLY A 128 2.99 -4.35 10.41
C GLY A 128 2.44 -3.29 9.46
N LEU A 129 2.24 -2.06 9.94
CA LEU A 129 1.79 -0.93 9.13
C LEU A 129 2.83 -0.55 8.07
N ALA A 130 4.12 -0.52 8.41
CA ALA A 130 5.21 -0.29 7.44
C ALA A 130 5.24 -1.39 6.38
N ALA A 131 5.14 -2.66 6.78
CA ALA A 131 5.07 -3.79 5.86
C ALA A 131 3.86 -3.72 4.93
N ALA A 132 2.68 -3.38 5.45
CA ALA A 132 1.47 -3.20 4.66
C ALA A 132 1.62 -2.07 3.63
N ARG A 133 2.23 -0.94 4.00
CA ARG A 133 2.51 0.18 3.07
C ARG A 133 3.47 -0.23 1.96
N MET A 134 4.55 -0.94 2.28
CA MET A 134 5.51 -1.45 1.31
C MET A 134 4.84 -2.41 0.31
N LEU A 135 4.07 -3.39 0.81
CA LEU A 135 3.30 -4.31 -0.04
C LEU A 135 2.25 -3.59 -0.89
N ALA A 136 1.57 -2.58 -0.34
CA ALA A 136 0.59 -1.79 -1.09
C ALA A 136 1.24 -1.05 -2.27
N SER A 137 2.42 -0.45 -2.06
CA SER A 137 3.18 0.20 -3.13
C SER A 137 3.55 -0.76 -4.26
N ALA A 138 4.01 -1.97 -3.93
CA ALA A 138 4.29 -3.01 -4.93
C ALA A 138 3.01 -3.49 -5.63
N PHE A 139 1.96 -3.78 -4.85
CA PHE A 139 0.70 -4.31 -5.35
C PHE A 139 0.07 -3.40 -6.41
N VAL A 140 0.01 -2.08 -6.18
CA VAL A 140 -0.61 -1.16 -7.14
C VAL A 140 0.13 -1.18 -8.50
N ASN A 141 1.46 -1.22 -8.47
CA ASN A 141 2.25 -1.31 -9.71
C ASN A 141 2.04 -2.64 -10.45
N LEU A 142 2.00 -3.75 -9.70
CA LEU A 142 1.94 -5.11 -10.23
C LEU A 142 0.53 -5.55 -10.64
N SER A 143 -0.51 -4.97 -10.04
CA SER A 143 -1.92 -5.32 -10.30
C SER A 143 -2.62 -4.41 -11.30
N PHE A 144 -2.15 -3.17 -11.43
CA PHE A 144 -2.84 -2.15 -12.23
C PHE A 144 -1.94 -1.53 -13.30
N TYR A 145 -0.86 -0.85 -12.92
CA TYR A 145 -0.09 -0.05 -13.89
C TYR A 145 0.63 -0.90 -14.94
N LEU A 146 1.51 -1.80 -14.51
CA LEU A 146 2.29 -2.64 -15.44
C LEU A 146 1.43 -3.60 -16.27
N PRO A 147 0.51 -4.40 -15.70
CA PRO A 147 -0.24 -5.35 -16.52
C PRO A 147 -1.13 -4.68 -17.56
N ASN A 148 -1.72 -3.51 -17.27
CA ASN A 148 -2.51 -2.76 -18.25
C ASN A 148 -1.64 -2.27 -19.42
N GLU A 149 -0.43 -1.77 -19.10
CA GLU A 149 0.54 -1.37 -20.10
C GLU A 149 0.96 -2.55 -20.98
N PHE A 150 1.31 -3.69 -20.37
CA PHE A 150 1.73 -4.88 -21.10
C PHE A 150 0.60 -5.50 -21.95
N LEU A 151 -0.64 -5.52 -21.45
CA LEU A 151 -1.82 -5.95 -22.22
C LEU A 151 -2.02 -5.08 -23.47
N THR A 152 -1.86 -3.76 -23.33
CA THR A 152 -1.95 -2.81 -24.45
C THR A 152 -0.90 -3.10 -25.53
N HIS A 153 0.32 -3.45 -25.12
CA HIS A 153 1.41 -3.82 -26.02
C HIS A 153 1.40 -5.30 -26.44
N LYS A 154 0.37 -6.07 -26.04
CA LYS A 154 0.24 -7.52 -26.28
C LYS A 154 1.39 -8.36 -25.67
N ASP A 155 2.11 -7.82 -24.69
CA ASP A 155 3.10 -8.56 -23.91
C ASP A 155 2.41 -9.35 -22.79
N TYR A 156 1.69 -10.40 -23.20
CA TYR A 156 0.92 -11.21 -22.25
C TYR A 156 1.82 -11.92 -21.23
N LYS A 157 3.08 -12.21 -21.58
CA LYS A 157 4.02 -12.89 -20.67
C LYS A 157 4.33 -11.99 -19.47
N ARG A 158 4.64 -10.71 -19.69
CA ARG A 158 4.88 -9.75 -18.60
C ARG A 158 3.61 -9.39 -17.84
N ALA A 159 2.47 -9.29 -18.52
CA ALA A 159 1.18 -9.10 -17.85
C ALA A 159 0.90 -10.26 -16.87
N ILE A 160 1.05 -11.51 -17.31
CA ILE A 160 0.89 -12.69 -16.45
C ILE A 160 1.91 -12.69 -15.30
N LEU A 161 3.18 -12.37 -15.56
CA LEU A 161 4.23 -12.32 -14.53
C LEU A 161 3.88 -11.34 -13.40
N THR A 162 3.52 -10.11 -13.75
CA THR A 162 3.19 -9.06 -12.78
C THR A 162 1.92 -9.38 -12.01
N LEU A 163 0.88 -9.90 -12.68
CA LEU A 163 -0.36 -10.34 -12.03
C LEU A 163 -0.14 -11.54 -11.11
N THR A 164 0.77 -12.44 -11.46
CA THR A 164 1.15 -13.55 -10.57
C THR A 164 1.77 -13.00 -9.29
N LEU A 165 2.74 -12.09 -9.37
CA LEU A 165 3.32 -11.45 -8.19
C LEU A 165 2.28 -10.67 -7.36
N ALA A 166 1.34 -9.98 -8.03
CA ALA A 166 0.26 -9.30 -7.34
C ALA A 166 -0.65 -10.27 -6.56
N SER A 167 -0.90 -11.47 -7.10
CA SER A 167 -1.70 -12.50 -6.44
C SER A 167 -1.03 -13.09 -5.20
N GLU A 168 0.31 -13.10 -5.15
CA GLU A 168 1.09 -13.51 -3.97
C GLU A 168 1.07 -12.45 -2.85
N ILE A 169 0.91 -11.17 -3.21
CA ILE A 169 0.73 -10.10 -2.23
C ILE A 169 -0.69 -10.11 -1.65
N LYS A 170 -1.69 -10.31 -2.51
CA LYS A 170 -3.11 -10.33 -2.10
C LYS A 170 -3.87 -11.43 -2.83
N GLU A 171 -4.12 -12.52 -2.10
CA GLU A 171 -4.83 -13.70 -2.61
C GLU A 171 -6.27 -13.37 -3.01
N ASN A 172 -6.99 -12.61 -2.18
CA ASN A 172 -8.38 -12.22 -2.44
C ASN A 172 -8.45 -10.87 -3.19
N ALA A 173 -8.07 -10.90 -4.47
CA ALA A 173 -8.10 -9.75 -5.36
C ALA A 173 -8.79 -10.11 -6.69
N PRO A 174 -10.14 -10.00 -6.78
CA PRO A 174 -10.87 -10.46 -7.97
C PRO A 174 -10.40 -9.78 -9.25
N GLY A 175 -10.07 -8.48 -9.20
CA GLY A 175 -9.52 -7.76 -10.35
C GLY A 175 -8.17 -8.31 -10.86
N VAL A 176 -7.30 -8.81 -9.98
CA VAL A 176 -6.01 -9.42 -10.37
C VAL A 176 -6.26 -10.72 -11.14
N TRP A 177 -7.09 -11.60 -10.59
CA TRP A 177 -7.46 -12.85 -11.25
C TRP A 177 -8.20 -12.62 -12.56
N TYR A 178 -9.07 -11.60 -12.62
CA TYR A 178 -9.78 -11.21 -13.84
C TYR A 178 -8.81 -10.77 -14.94
N ASN A 179 -7.91 -9.82 -14.65
CA ASN A 179 -6.93 -9.35 -15.62
C ASN A 179 -5.98 -10.49 -16.06
N MET A 180 -5.71 -11.45 -15.17
CA MET A 180 -4.90 -12.62 -15.53
C MET A 180 -5.66 -13.57 -16.46
N ALA A 181 -6.97 -13.71 -16.28
CA ALA A 181 -7.83 -14.41 -17.22
C ALA A 181 -7.79 -13.75 -18.61
N CYS A 182 -7.89 -12.42 -18.67
CA CYS A 182 -7.75 -11.65 -19.91
C CYS A 182 -6.39 -11.91 -20.60
N ALA A 183 -5.29 -11.83 -19.85
CA ALA A 183 -3.95 -12.08 -20.39
C ALA A 183 -3.78 -13.54 -20.91
N TYR A 184 -4.33 -14.53 -20.21
CA TYR A 184 -4.30 -15.92 -20.66
C TYR A 184 -5.19 -16.15 -21.89
N ALA A 185 -6.39 -15.57 -21.94
CA ALA A 185 -7.31 -15.69 -23.07
C ALA A 185 -6.70 -15.07 -24.33
N ARG A 186 -6.07 -13.90 -24.20
CA ARG A 186 -5.38 -13.18 -25.29
C ARG A 186 -4.08 -13.84 -25.76
N SER A 187 -3.41 -14.59 -24.90
CA SER A 187 -2.26 -15.45 -25.26
C SER A 187 -2.65 -16.84 -25.79
N GLY A 188 -3.96 -17.13 -25.89
CA GLY A 188 -4.48 -18.40 -26.41
C GLY A 188 -4.48 -19.56 -25.40
N ASN A 189 -4.11 -19.31 -24.14
CA ASN A 189 -4.13 -20.34 -23.10
C ASN A 189 -5.51 -20.42 -22.43
N LYS A 190 -6.47 -20.99 -23.16
CA LYS A 190 -7.88 -21.09 -22.73
C LYS A 190 -8.05 -21.73 -21.34
N LYS A 191 -7.34 -22.83 -21.07
CA LYS A 191 -7.44 -23.55 -19.81
C LYS A 191 -7.07 -22.66 -18.62
N LYS A 192 -5.90 -22.01 -18.68
CA LYS A 192 -5.45 -21.10 -17.61
C LYS A 192 -6.35 -19.85 -17.51
N ALA A 193 -6.90 -19.38 -18.62
CA ALA A 193 -7.83 -18.26 -18.61
C ALA A 193 -9.10 -18.59 -17.80
N ILE A 194 -9.69 -19.76 -18.03
CA ILE A 194 -10.86 -20.24 -17.28
C ILE A 194 -10.51 -20.47 -15.80
N GLU A 195 -9.35 -21.05 -15.49
CA GLU A 195 -8.89 -21.23 -14.10
C GLU A 195 -8.78 -19.89 -13.35
N ALA A 196 -8.15 -18.89 -13.97
CA ALA A 196 -8.02 -17.56 -13.39
C ALA A 196 -9.38 -16.85 -13.27
N LEU A 197 -10.27 -17.02 -14.25
CA LEU A 197 -11.60 -16.44 -14.23
C LEU A 197 -12.47 -17.02 -13.10
N ASN A 198 -12.40 -18.34 -12.88
CA ASN A 198 -13.08 -18.97 -11.76
C ASN A 198 -12.56 -18.43 -10.42
N ARG A 199 -11.24 -18.29 -10.26
CA ARG A 199 -10.66 -17.66 -9.05
C ARG A 199 -11.12 -16.22 -8.86
N SER A 200 -11.28 -15.46 -9.94
CA SER A 200 -11.82 -14.09 -9.90
C SER A 200 -13.25 -14.07 -9.35
N VAL A 201 -14.12 -14.93 -9.88
CA VAL A 201 -15.50 -15.08 -9.41
C VAL A 201 -15.55 -15.53 -7.96
N ASP A 202 -14.75 -16.52 -7.59
CA ASP A 202 -14.67 -17.04 -6.20
C ASP A 202 -14.13 -15.97 -5.22
N SER A 203 -13.29 -15.05 -5.71
CA SER A 203 -12.78 -13.87 -4.97
C SER A 203 -13.76 -12.70 -4.93
N GLY A 204 -14.98 -12.86 -5.48
CA GLY A 204 -16.04 -11.86 -5.40
C GLY A 204 -16.06 -10.84 -6.54
N TRP A 205 -15.68 -11.23 -7.76
CA TRP A 205 -16.01 -10.47 -8.97
C TRP A 205 -17.54 -10.31 -9.10
N LYS A 206 -18.01 -9.11 -9.47
CA LYS A 206 -19.44 -8.75 -9.51
C LYS A 206 -19.91 -8.18 -10.84
N ASP A 207 -19.01 -7.81 -11.74
CA ASP A 207 -19.41 -7.18 -13.00
C ASP A 207 -19.65 -8.26 -14.09
N ALA A 208 -20.85 -8.84 -14.06
CA ALA A 208 -21.26 -9.84 -15.05
C ALA A 208 -21.31 -9.25 -16.46
N ASN A 209 -21.67 -7.97 -16.60
CA ASN A 209 -21.76 -7.31 -17.89
C ASN A 209 -20.38 -7.12 -18.51
N GLN A 210 -19.40 -6.65 -17.73
CA GLN A 210 -18.01 -6.58 -18.16
C GLN A 210 -17.54 -7.98 -18.58
N MET A 211 -17.69 -8.99 -17.72
CA MET A 211 -17.27 -10.37 -18.03
C MET A 211 -17.89 -10.91 -19.32
N ALA A 212 -19.18 -10.66 -19.56
CA ALA A 212 -19.89 -11.16 -20.75
C ALA A 212 -19.52 -10.42 -22.05
N THR A 213 -19.03 -9.19 -21.96
CA THR A 213 -18.79 -8.33 -23.14
C THR A 213 -17.31 -8.04 -23.39
N ASP A 214 -16.43 -8.34 -22.45
CA ASP A 214 -14.99 -8.07 -22.52
C ASP A 214 -14.36 -8.72 -23.77
N PRO A 215 -13.76 -7.91 -24.67
CA PRO A 215 -13.13 -8.42 -25.88
C PRO A 215 -11.92 -9.31 -25.56
N ASP A 216 -11.29 -9.16 -24.38
CA ASP A 216 -10.16 -10.00 -24.00
C ASP A 216 -10.56 -11.46 -23.74
N LEU A 217 -11.81 -11.69 -23.37
CA LEU A 217 -12.36 -13.01 -23.05
C LEU A 217 -13.08 -13.67 -24.23
N GLU A 218 -13.10 -13.04 -25.42
CA GLU A 218 -13.83 -13.55 -26.60
C GLU A 218 -13.45 -14.99 -26.95
N SER A 219 -12.16 -15.34 -26.84
CA SER A 219 -11.64 -16.67 -27.19
C SER A 219 -12.15 -17.80 -26.29
N ILE A 220 -12.63 -17.47 -25.09
CA ILE A 220 -13.16 -18.43 -24.10
C ILE A 220 -14.66 -18.26 -23.83
N ARG A 221 -15.30 -17.25 -24.40
CA ARG A 221 -16.70 -16.89 -24.09
C ARG A 221 -17.69 -18.03 -24.34
N LYS A 222 -17.43 -18.88 -25.34
CA LYS A 222 -18.29 -20.01 -25.71
C LYS A 222 -17.99 -21.29 -24.93
N GLU A 223 -16.98 -21.29 -24.07
CA GLU A 223 -16.59 -22.47 -23.30
C GLU A 223 -17.63 -22.73 -22.19
N PRO A 224 -18.04 -24.00 -21.95
CA PRO A 224 -19.02 -24.32 -20.92
C PRO A 224 -18.65 -23.79 -19.53
N ASP A 225 -17.37 -23.90 -19.16
CA ASP A 225 -16.86 -23.45 -17.87
C ASP A 225 -16.89 -21.92 -17.73
N PHE A 226 -16.76 -21.17 -18.84
CA PHE A 226 -16.95 -19.73 -18.83
C PHE A 226 -18.41 -19.38 -18.51
N GLN A 227 -19.36 -20.05 -19.16
CA GLN A 227 -20.79 -19.84 -18.93
C GLN A 227 -21.19 -20.20 -17.48
N ALA A 228 -20.62 -21.28 -16.95
CA ALA A 228 -20.79 -21.67 -15.54
C ALA A 228 -20.20 -20.62 -14.59
N ALA A 229 -19.03 -20.05 -14.89
CA ALA A 229 -18.45 -18.96 -14.10
C ALA A 229 -19.32 -17.70 -14.14
N LEU A 230 -19.80 -17.29 -15.33
CA LEU A 230 -20.65 -16.12 -15.51
C LEU A 230 -21.96 -16.22 -14.72
N ALA A 231 -22.60 -17.39 -14.73
CA ALA A 231 -23.84 -17.63 -13.99
C ALA A 231 -23.70 -17.54 -12.46
N ARG A 232 -22.47 -17.60 -11.93
CA ARG A 232 -22.19 -17.44 -10.49
C ARG A 232 -21.97 -15.98 -10.08
N VAL A 233 -21.78 -15.07 -11.03
CA VAL A 233 -21.63 -13.65 -10.77
C VAL A 233 -23.02 -13.07 -10.45
N LYS A 234 -23.15 -12.43 -9.29
CA LYS A 234 -24.41 -11.87 -8.78
C LYS A 234 -24.46 -10.36 -8.95
#